data_AF-W4VNU7-F1
#
_entry.id   AF-W4VNU7-F1
#
_cell.length_a   1.000
_cell.length_b   1.000
_cell.length_c   1.000
_cell.angle_alpha   90.00
_cell.angle_beta   90.00
_cell.angle_gamma   90.00
#
_symmetry.space_group_name_H-M   'P 1'
#
loop_
_entity.id
_entity.type
_entity.pdbx_description
1 polymer ?
#
loop_
_entity_poly.entity_id
_entity_poly.type
_entity_poly.pdbx_seq_one_letter_code
_entity_poly.pdbx_strand_id
1 'polypeptide(L)'
;MGQTLSVNWDGENCLIEGEILKNNRQWSLKNEEKVELFLVDDRDQSIYDTAGKQHITFSQNAFDDVIIENIEADLVLFREQKGLRLEVHDGKVFHNYTLTNGNILIESGDHLFFDGVRVIVHEGDIQVIPSGKKVSSSLVPLIDTEEGFSPDYPDYHRSPRIIYREPEQKRTIAKPSPLPSKPSEQLARTIVPPLVMILALVIISLIQPRGIFIIVMLAMTVTTVIFSVTSYIKSVRKYKADMKHRDKTFKEYLRRKTKELYHVTEEQRHALEYHYPDVEKMRELILQVNARIYEKTLYHHDFLHFRAGLGDVETSFEIEFREEEFTQDKDELVDAARDLLSHFEGLKNVPIVTSLMKGPVGYIGQRELVIEQLQLLMTQVSLFHSYHDVQFITIFPEDEKSKWDWMRWFPHASLQDLNVRGFVYHERSRDQVLHSMYQVLKERKQLLTEKANSNEKRFYTSLCNFNH
;
A
#
# COMPACT_ATOMS: atom_id res chain seq x y z
N MET A 1 -0.74 -49.45 -10.05
CA MET A 1 -0.51 -49.08 -8.63
C MET A 1 0.62 -48.07 -8.65
N GLY A 2 0.33 -46.80 -8.34
CA GLY A 2 1.37 -45.77 -8.33
C GLY A 2 2.27 -45.97 -7.11
N GLN A 3 3.56 -46.19 -7.36
CA GLN A 3 4.56 -46.27 -6.31
C GLN A 3 4.84 -44.84 -5.84
N THR A 4 4.60 -44.53 -4.58
CA THR A 4 4.84 -43.21 -4.01
C THR A 4 6.32 -43.10 -3.64
N LEU A 5 7.03 -42.12 -4.23
CA LEU A 5 8.42 -41.81 -3.89
C LEU A 5 8.44 -40.76 -2.77
N SER A 6 9.03 -41.07 -1.62
CA SER A 6 9.21 -40.10 -0.53
C SER A 6 10.57 -39.41 -0.65
N VAL A 7 10.56 -38.10 -0.89
CA VAL A 7 11.73 -37.22 -0.92
C VAL A 7 11.65 -36.26 0.26
N ASN A 8 12.70 -36.21 1.09
CA ASN A 8 12.76 -35.37 2.28
C ASN A 8 14.03 -34.53 2.25
N TRP A 9 13.90 -33.21 2.44
CA TRP A 9 15.01 -32.25 2.45
C TRP A 9 15.13 -31.63 3.84
N ASP A 10 16.27 -31.83 4.49
CA ASP A 10 16.52 -31.36 5.87
C ASP A 10 17.28 -30.01 5.93
N GLY A 11 17.59 -29.42 4.78
CA GLY A 11 18.39 -28.19 4.65
C GLY A 11 19.84 -28.42 4.23
N GLU A 12 20.38 -29.63 4.41
CA GLU A 12 21.76 -30.00 4.04
C GLU A 12 21.83 -31.26 3.16
N ASN A 13 20.92 -32.22 3.31
CA ASN A 13 20.90 -33.50 2.63
C ASN A 13 19.52 -33.81 2.02
N CYS A 14 19.54 -34.39 0.82
CA CYS A 14 18.35 -34.94 0.19
C CYS A 14 18.24 -36.44 0.53
N LEU A 15 17.17 -36.83 1.21
CA LEU A 15 16.86 -38.21 1.58
C LEU A 15 15.78 -38.76 0.65
N ILE A 16 16.07 -39.89 0.01
CA ILE A 16 15.11 -40.61 -0.85
C ILE A 16 14.93 -41.99 -0.27
N GLU A 17 13.71 -42.33 0.16
CA GLU A 17 13.40 -43.61 0.82
C GLU A 17 14.32 -43.92 2.03
N GLY A 18 14.83 -42.88 2.70
CA GLY A 18 15.72 -42.98 3.86
C GLY A 18 17.23 -43.11 3.53
N GLU A 19 17.63 -43.13 2.26
CA GLU A 19 19.03 -43.06 1.85
C GLU A 19 19.43 -41.63 1.44
N ILE A 20 20.63 -41.20 1.84
CA ILE A 20 21.18 -39.89 1.44
C ILE A 20 21.60 -39.95 -0.03
N LEU A 21 20.98 -39.12 -0.86
CA LEU A 21 21.39 -38.89 -2.24
C LEU A 21 22.65 -38.03 -2.23
N LYS A 22 23.81 -38.68 -2.38
CA LYS A 22 25.08 -37.98 -2.58
C LYS A 22 25.11 -37.38 -3.99
N ASN A 23 25.74 -36.21 -4.14
CA ASN A 23 26.07 -35.64 -5.45
C ASN A 23 26.68 -36.75 -6.34
N ASN A 24 26.23 -36.85 -7.59
CA ASN A 24 26.68 -37.84 -8.57
C ASN A 24 26.23 -39.30 -8.38
N ARG A 25 25.17 -39.62 -7.62
CA ARG A 25 24.60 -40.99 -7.55
C ARG A 25 23.28 -41.13 -8.31
N GLN A 26 23.30 -41.97 -9.35
CA GLN A 26 22.12 -42.54 -9.99
C GLN A 26 21.44 -43.52 -9.00
N TRP A 27 20.18 -43.28 -8.66
CA TRP A 27 19.36 -44.24 -7.92
C TRP A 27 18.29 -44.81 -8.84
N SER A 28 18.28 -46.14 -9.04
CA SER A 28 17.33 -46.83 -9.92
C SER A 28 16.28 -47.59 -9.12
N LEU A 29 15.00 -47.47 -9.53
CA LEU A 29 13.91 -48.27 -8.97
C LEU A 29 14.14 -49.77 -9.25
N LYS A 30 13.74 -50.64 -8.33
CA LYS A 30 13.86 -52.11 -8.44
C LYS A 30 12.90 -52.77 -9.46
N ASN A 31 12.13 -52.01 -10.23
CA ASN A 31 11.27 -52.54 -11.30
C ASN A 31 11.79 -52.09 -12.67
N GLU A 32 11.33 -52.73 -13.74
CA GLU A 32 11.84 -52.66 -15.13
C GLU A 32 11.98 -51.24 -15.75
N GLU A 33 11.55 -50.18 -15.06
CA GLU A 33 11.75 -48.78 -15.42
C GLU A 33 12.83 -48.12 -14.55
N LYS A 34 13.97 -47.80 -15.18
CA LYS A 34 15.07 -47.06 -14.54
C LYS A 34 14.73 -45.57 -14.49
N VAL A 35 14.34 -45.07 -13.33
CA VAL A 35 14.31 -43.63 -13.04
C VAL A 35 15.70 -43.21 -12.59
N GLU A 36 16.18 -42.04 -13.01
CA GLU A 36 17.47 -41.47 -12.62
C GLU A 36 17.24 -40.13 -11.94
N LEU A 37 17.90 -39.90 -10.81
CA LEU A 37 17.72 -38.72 -9.97
C LEU A 37 19.07 -38.02 -9.81
N PHE A 38 19.07 -36.71 -10.05
CA PHE A 38 20.27 -35.86 -9.98
C PHE A 38 20.01 -34.73 -8.99
N LEU A 39 20.98 -34.49 -8.08
CA LEU A 39 20.93 -33.39 -7.14
C LEU A 39 21.74 -32.22 -7.71
N VAL A 40 21.03 -31.16 -8.11
CA VAL A 40 21.64 -29.96 -8.70
C VAL A 40 21.73 -28.88 -7.62
N ASP A 41 22.94 -28.35 -7.38
CA ASP A 41 23.14 -27.16 -6.54
C ASP A 41 23.27 -25.96 -7.48
N ASP A 42 22.31 -25.03 -7.43
CA ASP A 42 22.32 -23.84 -8.29
C ASP A 42 23.50 -22.89 -7.97
N ARG A 43 24.24 -23.11 -6.86
CA ARG A 43 25.48 -22.38 -6.53
C ARG A 43 26.71 -22.92 -7.26
N ASP A 44 26.67 -24.16 -7.75
CA ASP A 44 27.74 -24.77 -8.53
C ASP A 44 27.44 -24.54 -10.02
N GLN A 45 27.68 -23.31 -10.47
CA GLN A 45 27.40 -22.88 -11.84
C GLN A 45 28.64 -22.29 -12.52
N SER A 46 28.69 -22.38 -13.84
CA SER A 46 29.68 -21.71 -14.68
C SER A 46 29.00 -21.05 -15.85
N ILE A 47 29.23 -19.75 -16.04
CA ILE A 47 28.64 -18.97 -17.13
C ILE A 47 29.73 -18.76 -18.19
N TYR A 48 29.36 -18.92 -19.45
CA TYR A 48 30.27 -18.79 -20.58
C TYR A 48 29.71 -17.85 -21.65
N ASP A 49 30.54 -16.95 -22.16
CA ASP A 49 30.20 -16.08 -23.28
C ASP A 49 30.10 -16.89 -24.59
N THR A 50 29.03 -16.67 -25.34
CA THR A 50 28.74 -17.33 -26.61
C THR A 50 28.64 -16.37 -27.79
N ALA A 51 28.75 -15.05 -27.59
CA ALA A 51 28.51 -14.03 -28.60
C ALA A 51 29.44 -14.15 -29.82
N GLY A 52 30.67 -14.63 -29.61
CA GLY A 52 31.67 -14.82 -30.66
C GLY A 52 31.60 -16.15 -31.42
N LYS A 53 30.70 -17.08 -31.04
CA LYS A 53 30.67 -18.46 -31.55
C LYS A 53 29.45 -18.70 -32.45
N GLN A 54 29.70 -19.37 -33.58
CA GLN A 54 28.66 -19.77 -34.56
C GLN A 54 28.05 -21.14 -34.25
N HIS A 55 28.80 -21.99 -33.56
CA HIS A 55 28.33 -23.24 -32.98
C HIS A 55 28.97 -23.40 -31.60
N ILE A 56 28.26 -24.09 -30.70
CA ILE A 56 28.73 -24.43 -29.35
C ILE A 56 28.52 -25.92 -29.17
N THR A 57 29.58 -26.66 -28.86
CA THR A 57 29.52 -28.11 -28.71
C THR A 57 29.64 -28.54 -27.25
N PHE A 58 28.89 -29.57 -26.88
CA PHE A 58 28.89 -30.16 -25.54
C PHE A 58 29.07 -31.68 -25.66
N SER A 59 30.19 -32.21 -25.16
CA SER A 59 30.40 -33.67 -25.05
C SER A 59 31.56 -33.99 -24.08
N GLN A 60 32.07 -35.22 -24.09
CA GLN A 60 33.31 -35.60 -23.40
C GLN A 60 34.58 -35.39 -24.25
N ASN A 61 34.45 -35.05 -25.54
CA ASN A 61 35.61 -35.00 -26.44
C ASN A 61 36.50 -33.78 -26.19
N ALA A 62 37.81 -33.97 -26.33
CA ALA A 62 38.81 -32.96 -25.98
C ALA A 62 38.80 -31.69 -26.84
N PHE A 63 38.03 -31.68 -27.93
CA PHE A 63 37.95 -30.55 -28.87
C PHE A 63 36.67 -29.74 -28.75
N ASP A 64 35.79 -30.09 -27.80
CA ASP A 64 34.53 -29.40 -27.63
C ASP A 64 34.65 -28.09 -26.87
N ASP A 65 33.67 -27.21 -27.12
CA ASP A 65 33.59 -25.92 -26.46
C ASP A 65 33.34 -26.10 -24.95
N VAL A 66 32.43 -27.00 -24.56
CA VAL A 66 32.14 -27.35 -23.17
C VAL A 66 32.33 -28.86 -22.98
N ILE A 67 33.38 -29.23 -22.25
CA ILE A 67 33.76 -30.61 -21.96
C ILE A 67 33.28 -30.96 -20.56
N ILE A 68 32.47 -32.01 -20.44
CA ILE A 68 31.89 -32.45 -19.16
C ILE A 68 32.22 -33.92 -18.92
N GLU A 69 32.78 -34.25 -17.76
CA GLU A 69 33.10 -35.64 -17.43
C GLU A 69 31.81 -36.46 -17.17
N ASN A 70 31.80 -37.72 -17.64
CA ASN A 70 30.73 -38.71 -17.40
C ASN A 70 29.35 -38.35 -17.99
N ILE A 71 29.26 -37.78 -19.19
CA ILE A 71 28.00 -37.58 -19.95
C ILE A 71 27.92 -38.48 -21.19
N GLU A 72 26.76 -39.04 -21.50
CA GLU A 72 26.52 -39.77 -22.76
C GLU A 72 26.05 -38.83 -23.87
N ALA A 73 25.52 -37.67 -23.52
CA ALA A 73 25.03 -36.68 -24.47
C ALA A 73 26.17 -36.04 -25.30
N ASP A 74 25.94 -35.99 -26.62
CA ASP A 74 26.72 -35.23 -27.60
C ASP A 74 25.75 -34.32 -28.35
N LEU A 75 25.90 -33.01 -28.18
CA LEU A 75 24.99 -32.03 -28.76
C LEU A 75 25.71 -30.75 -29.19
N VAL A 76 25.12 -30.08 -30.17
CA VAL A 76 25.62 -28.85 -30.77
C VAL A 76 24.51 -27.81 -30.85
N LEU A 77 24.82 -26.58 -30.43
CA LEU A 77 23.97 -25.40 -30.59
C LEU A 77 24.47 -24.56 -31.76
N PHE A 78 23.73 -24.51 -32.86
CA PHE A 78 24.05 -23.68 -34.02
C PHE A 78 23.37 -22.32 -33.93
N ARG A 79 24.12 -21.23 -34.12
CA ARG A 79 23.57 -19.88 -34.11
C ARG A 79 22.81 -19.59 -35.40
N GLU A 80 21.54 -19.21 -35.27
CA GLU A 80 20.68 -18.77 -36.37
C GLU A 80 20.17 -17.33 -36.13
N GLN A 81 19.48 -16.74 -37.12
CA GLN A 81 19.03 -15.34 -37.06
C GLN A 81 18.06 -15.03 -35.90
N LYS A 82 17.43 -16.06 -35.31
CA LYS A 82 16.37 -15.91 -34.28
C LYS A 82 16.61 -16.74 -33.02
N GLY A 83 17.83 -17.27 -32.80
CA GLY A 83 18.14 -18.10 -31.64
C GLY A 83 19.23 -19.13 -31.90
N LEU A 84 19.28 -20.17 -31.07
CA LEU A 84 20.20 -21.30 -31.22
C LEU A 84 19.42 -22.55 -31.65
N ARG A 85 19.80 -23.21 -32.73
CA ARG A 85 19.23 -24.49 -33.13
C ARG A 85 20.01 -25.63 -32.48
N LEU A 86 19.33 -26.45 -31.69
CA LEU A 86 19.89 -27.63 -31.06
C LEU A 86 19.91 -28.82 -32.00
N GLU A 87 21.09 -29.40 -32.19
CA GLU A 87 21.31 -30.73 -32.76
C GLU A 87 21.81 -31.69 -31.68
N VAL A 88 21.21 -32.87 -31.60
CA VAL A 88 21.64 -33.94 -30.66
C VAL A 88 22.15 -35.11 -31.50
N HIS A 89 23.42 -35.46 -31.31
CA HIS A 89 24.10 -36.54 -32.03
C HIS A 89 24.07 -37.85 -31.25
N ASP A 90 24.19 -37.79 -29.92
CA ASP A 90 24.11 -38.95 -29.04
C ASP A 90 23.50 -38.59 -27.66
N GLY A 91 23.02 -39.59 -26.92
CA GLY A 91 22.45 -39.44 -25.58
C GLY A 91 21.01 -38.86 -25.51
N LYS A 92 20.50 -38.70 -24.29
CA LYS A 92 19.13 -38.20 -24.03
C LYS A 92 19.17 -36.76 -23.54
N VAL A 93 18.63 -35.86 -24.36
CA VAL A 93 18.52 -34.44 -24.04
C VAL A 93 17.05 -34.06 -23.84
N PHE A 94 16.79 -33.29 -22.80
CA PHE A 94 15.48 -32.76 -22.48
C PHE A 94 15.49 -31.25 -22.71
N HIS A 95 14.55 -30.75 -23.49
CA HIS A 95 14.29 -29.31 -23.67
C HIS A 95 13.02 -28.97 -22.90
N ASN A 96 13.12 -28.00 -21.99
CA ASN A 96 12.02 -27.58 -21.11
C ASN A 96 11.28 -28.78 -20.47
N TYR A 97 12.07 -29.69 -19.90
CA TYR A 97 11.61 -30.90 -19.20
C TYR A 97 10.95 -31.98 -20.09
N THR A 98 11.02 -31.85 -21.41
CA THR A 98 10.49 -32.82 -22.38
C THR A 98 11.63 -33.41 -23.22
N LEU A 99 11.63 -34.73 -23.42
CA LEU A 99 12.65 -35.40 -24.25
C LEU A 99 12.58 -34.87 -25.70
N THR A 100 13.73 -34.46 -26.24
CA THR A 100 13.84 -33.92 -27.61
C THR A 100 14.59 -34.88 -28.53
N ASN A 101 14.27 -34.80 -29.83
CA ASN A 101 14.98 -35.51 -30.91
C ASN A 101 16.12 -34.66 -31.51
N GLY A 102 16.42 -33.48 -30.94
CA GLY A 102 17.58 -32.67 -31.33
C GLY A 102 17.49 -31.98 -32.67
N ASN A 103 16.35 -31.35 -33.01
CA ASN A 103 16.29 -30.38 -34.11
C ASN A 103 15.25 -29.30 -33.81
N ILE A 104 15.51 -28.54 -32.74
CA ILE A 104 14.59 -27.56 -32.17
C ILE A 104 15.30 -26.20 -32.08
N LEU A 105 14.56 -25.12 -32.32
CA LEU A 105 15.03 -23.77 -32.07
C LEU A 105 14.86 -23.45 -30.57
N ILE A 106 15.94 -23.00 -29.95
CA ILE A 106 16.04 -22.61 -28.55
C ILE A 106 16.01 -21.09 -28.46
N GLU A 107 15.13 -20.59 -27.58
CA GLU A 107 14.99 -19.19 -27.25
C GLU A 107 15.72 -18.84 -25.94
N SER A 108 15.95 -17.55 -25.72
CA SER A 108 16.57 -17.07 -24.47
C SER A 108 15.67 -17.40 -23.27
N GLY A 109 16.24 -18.02 -22.23
CA GLY A 109 15.55 -18.52 -21.04
C GLY A 109 15.15 -20.00 -21.10
N ASP A 110 15.38 -20.69 -22.22
CA ASP A 110 15.10 -22.11 -22.34
C ASP A 110 16.11 -22.98 -21.59
N HIS A 111 15.62 -24.11 -21.07
CA HIS A 111 16.40 -25.05 -20.28
C HIS A 111 16.69 -26.32 -21.06
N LEU A 112 17.96 -26.69 -21.13
CA LEU A 112 18.43 -28.00 -21.56
C LEU A 112 18.86 -28.82 -20.36
N PHE A 113 18.51 -30.09 -20.35
CA PHE A 113 18.93 -31.02 -19.32
C PHE A 113 19.38 -32.35 -19.93
N PHE A 114 20.54 -32.84 -19.54
CA PHE A 114 21.10 -34.11 -20.01
C PHE A 114 22.10 -34.64 -18.98
N ASP A 115 22.04 -35.94 -18.66
CA ASP A 115 22.98 -36.63 -17.77
C ASP A 115 23.33 -35.87 -16.47
N GLY A 116 22.36 -35.20 -15.84
CA GLY A 116 22.58 -34.43 -14.60
C GLY A 116 23.15 -33.03 -14.80
N VAL A 117 23.41 -32.60 -16.03
CA VAL A 117 23.80 -31.23 -16.36
C VAL A 117 22.57 -30.43 -16.77
N ARG A 118 22.39 -29.25 -16.18
CA ARG A 118 21.41 -28.26 -16.63
C ARG A 118 22.14 -27.14 -17.35
N VAL A 119 21.69 -26.80 -18.55
CA VAL A 119 22.19 -25.66 -19.31
C VAL A 119 21.05 -24.69 -19.56
N ILE A 120 21.21 -23.43 -19.16
CA ILE A 120 20.26 -22.35 -19.43
C ILE A 120 20.87 -21.48 -20.52
N VAL A 121 20.10 -21.23 -21.58
CA VAL A 121 20.56 -20.49 -22.74
C VAL A 121 20.05 -19.06 -22.67
N HIS A 122 20.94 -18.07 -22.79
CA HIS A 122 20.60 -16.65 -22.89
C HIS A 122 21.02 -16.07 -24.25
N GLU A 123 20.66 -14.82 -24.52
CA GLU A 123 20.90 -14.17 -25.83
C GLU A 123 22.40 -14.04 -26.18
N GLY A 124 23.28 -13.99 -25.16
CA GLY A 124 24.73 -13.82 -25.31
C GLY A 124 25.59 -14.84 -24.57
N ASP A 125 25.04 -15.61 -23.63
CA ASP A 125 25.78 -16.52 -22.77
C ASP A 125 25.02 -17.82 -22.50
N ILE A 126 25.71 -18.78 -21.92
CA ILE A 126 25.14 -20.02 -21.42
C ILE A 126 25.55 -20.23 -19.97
N GLN A 127 24.61 -20.66 -19.15
CA GLN A 127 24.84 -21.04 -17.77
C GLN A 127 24.83 -22.56 -17.66
N VAL A 128 25.92 -23.15 -17.19
CA VAL A 128 26.10 -24.60 -17.05
C VAL A 128 26.13 -24.96 -15.57
N ILE A 129 25.24 -25.86 -15.15
CA ILE A 129 25.08 -26.31 -13.77
C ILE A 129 25.28 -27.85 -13.74
N PRO A 130 26.50 -28.34 -13.41
CA PRO A 130 26.90 -29.72 -13.69
C PRO A 130 26.57 -30.77 -12.61
N SER A 131 25.77 -30.48 -11.58
CA SER A 131 25.39 -31.47 -10.52
C SER A 131 26.59 -32.23 -9.92
N GLY A 132 27.70 -31.51 -9.67
CA GLY A 132 28.93 -32.07 -9.12
C GLY A 132 29.82 -32.82 -10.12
N LYS A 133 29.53 -32.73 -11.43
CA LYS A 133 30.44 -33.18 -12.50
C LYS A 133 31.50 -32.11 -12.78
N LYS A 134 32.68 -32.54 -13.22
CA LYS A 134 33.74 -31.61 -13.62
C LYS A 134 33.45 -31.07 -15.02
N VAL A 135 33.51 -29.75 -15.14
CA VAL A 135 33.37 -29.03 -16.41
C VAL A 135 34.68 -28.33 -16.71
N SER A 136 35.12 -28.47 -17.95
CA SER A 136 36.20 -27.66 -18.53
C SER A 136 35.71 -27.10 -19.85
N SER A 137 35.95 -25.82 -20.10
CA SER A 137 35.43 -25.14 -21.29
C SER A 137 36.54 -24.36 -21.98
N SER A 138 36.51 -24.32 -23.30
CA SER A 138 37.34 -23.42 -24.11
C SER A 138 36.67 -22.07 -24.36
N LEU A 139 35.40 -21.92 -23.99
CA LEU A 139 34.69 -20.65 -24.00
C LEU A 139 35.22 -19.72 -22.92
N VAL A 140 35.07 -18.42 -23.14
CA VAL A 140 35.49 -17.42 -22.17
C VAL A 140 34.59 -17.54 -20.94
N PRO A 141 35.12 -17.92 -19.76
CA PRO A 141 34.33 -17.94 -18.54
C PRO A 141 33.94 -16.51 -18.20
N LEU A 142 32.65 -16.27 -18.09
CA LEU A 142 32.13 -15.10 -17.42
C LEU A 142 32.26 -15.41 -15.93
N ILE A 143 33.30 -14.84 -15.30
CA ILE A 143 33.47 -14.90 -13.85
C ILE A 143 32.16 -14.40 -13.27
N ASP A 144 31.49 -15.27 -12.52
CA ASP A 144 30.29 -15.03 -11.72
C ASP A 144 29.96 -13.54 -11.74
N THR A 145 29.20 -13.13 -12.76
CA THR A 145 28.31 -12.02 -12.53
C THR A 145 27.37 -12.59 -11.50
N GLU A 146 27.75 -12.45 -10.23
CA GLU A 146 26.78 -12.05 -9.25
C GLU A 146 25.85 -11.11 -10.01
N GLU A 147 24.54 -11.22 -9.83
CA GLU A 147 23.66 -10.09 -10.12
C GLU A 147 24.03 -8.85 -9.25
N GLY A 148 25.30 -8.65 -8.90
CA GLY A 148 25.93 -7.39 -8.60
C GLY A 148 25.79 -6.50 -9.83
N PHE A 149 24.65 -5.84 -9.90
CA PHE A 149 24.66 -4.39 -9.75
C PHE A 149 26.09 -3.81 -9.81
N SER A 150 26.38 -3.03 -10.86
CA SER A 150 27.61 -2.23 -10.96
C SER A 150 27.97 -1.65 -9.58
N PRO A 151 29.25 -1.44 -9.23
CA PRO A 151 29.61 -0.67 -8.04
C PRO A 151 28.82 0.65 -7.89
N ASP A 152 28.39 1.21 -9.03
CA ASP A 152 27.59 2.42 -9.15
C ASP A 152 26.06 2.19 -9.12
N TYR A 153 25.60 0.94 -9.01
CA TYR A 153 24.18 0.57 -8.96
C TYR A 153 23.68 0.42 -7.51
N PRO A 154 22.46 0.88 -7.22
CA PRO A 154 21.63 1.68 -8.12
C PRO A 154 22.20 3.09 -8.23
N ASP A 155 22.35 3.60 -9.45
CA ASP A 155 22.66 5.00 -9.69
C ASP A 155 21.40 5.80 -9.35
N TYR A 156 21.20 6.02 -8.05
CA TYR A 156 19.99 6.57 -7.50
C TYR A 156 20.16 8.06 -7.24
N HIS A 157 19.53 8.85 -8.10
CA HIS A 157 19.35 10.27 -7.87
C HIS A 157 17.95 10.54 -7.31
N ARG A 158 17.90 11.32 -6.23
CA ARG A 158 16.62 11.72 -5.62
C ARG A 158 15.80 12.49 -6.66
N SER A 159 14.64 11.97 -7.00
CA SER A 159 13.71 12.65 -7.90
C SER A 159 12.92 13.72 -7.14
N PRO A 160 12.40 14.75 -7.84
CA PRO A 160 11.47 15.69 -7.24
C PRO A 160 10.27 14.98 -6.60
N ARG A 161 9.99 15.30 -5.34
CA ARG A 161 8.91 14.68 -4.57
C ARG A 161 7.54 15.19 -5.01
N ILE A 162 6.59 14.28 -5.17
CA ILE A 162 5.16 14.59 -5.31
C ILE A 162 4.53 14.65 -3.92
N ILE A 163 3.81 15.73 -3.61
CA ILE A 163 3.16 15.93 -2.31
C ILE A 163 1.65 16.08 -2.53
N TYR A 164 0.88 15.07 -2.11
CA TYR A 164 -0.57 15.14 -2.00
C TYR A 164 -0.97 15.86 -0.71
N ARG A 165 -1.67 16.98 -0.83
CA ARG A 165 -2.14 17.72 0.36
C ARG A 165 -3.50 17.20 0.78
N GLU A 166 -3.70 17.10 2.09
CA GLU A 166 -5.01 16.85 2.65
C GLU A 166 -5.95 18.04 2.35
N PRO A 167 -7.23 17.79 2.09
CA PRO A 167 -8.18 18.85 1.78
C PRO A 167 -8.50 19.68 3.03
N GLU A 168 -8.32 21.01 2.93
CA GLU A 168 -8.59 21.96 4.03
C GLU A 168 -9.86 22.80 3.81
N GLN A 169 -10.47 22.69 2.62
CA GLN A 169 -11.60 23.55 2.24
C GLN A 169 -12.85 23.21 3.04
N LYS A 170 -13.36 24.19 3.79
CA LYS A 170 -14.61 24.06 4.56
C LYS A 170 -15.78 23.64 3.68
N ARG A 171 -16.59 22.72 4.17
CA ARG A 171 -17.80 22.20 3.50
C ARG A 171 -19.02 22.59 4.33
N THR A 172 -20.12 22.94 3.66
CA THR A 172 -21.36 23.30 4.35
C THR A 172 -22.49 22.36 3.94
N ILE A 173 -23.22 21.85 4.94
CA ILE A 173 -24.48 21.15 4.76
C ILE A 173 -25.61 22.16 5.00
N ALA A 174 -26.42 22.40 3.97
CA ALA A 174 -27.54 23.34 4.06
C ALA A 174 -28.69 22.73 4.87
N LYS A 175 -29.42 23.57 5.60
CA LYS A 175 -30.65 23.18 6.27
C LYS A 175 -31.78 22.93 5.26
N PRO A 176 -32.72 22.00 5.54
CA PRO A 176 -33.89 21.85 4.71
C PRO A 176 -34.72 23.14 4.71
N SER A 177 -35.49 23.36 3.63
CA SER A 177 -36.47 24.46 3.58
C SER A 177 -37.41 24.40 4.79
N PRO A 178 -37.94 25.51 5.32
CA PRO A 178 -38.85 25.49 6.46
C PRO A 178 -40.12 24.67 6.16
N LEU A 179 -40.74 24.15 7.22
CA LEU A 179 -42.00 23.42 7.12
C LEU A 179 -43.08 24.31 6.46
N PRO A 180 -43.85 23.79 5.48
CA PRO A 180 -44.96 24.53 4.90
C PRO A 180 -46.06 24.73 5.96
N SER A 181 -46.76 25.85 5.90
CA SER A 181 -47.81 26.18 6.87
C SER A 181 -48.95 25.17 6.83
N LYS A 182 -49.39 24.70 8.00
CA LYS A 182 -50.45 23.71 8.10
C LYS A 182 -51.77 24.34 7.62
N PRO A 183 -52.62 23.60 6.88
CA PRO A 183 -53.94 24.09 6.48
C PRO A 183 -54.81 24.54 7.67
N SER A 184 -54.56 24.00 8.87
CA SER A 184 -55.23 24.37 10.12
C SER A 184 -55.04 25.82 10.52
N GLU A 185 -53.88 26.42 10.24
CA GLU A 185 -53.62 27.84 10.53
C GLU A 185 -54.41 28.76 9.58
N GLN A 186 -54.80 28.25 8.42
CA GLN A 186 -55.64 28.95 7.45
C GLN A 186 -57.14 28.67 7.63
N LEU A 187 -57.52 27.68 8.46
CA LEU A 187 -58.93 27.34 8.70
C LEU A 187 -59.73 28.51 9.23
N ALA A 188 -59.19 29.28 10.18
CA ALA A 188 -59.87 30.47 10.70
C ALA A 188 -60.14 31.49 9.59
N ARG A 189 -59.15 31.78 8.74
CA ARG A 189 -59.30 32.72 7.61
C ARG A 189 -60.30 32.22 6.56
N THR A 190 -60.43 30.91 6.39
CA THR A 190 -61.31 30.29 5.40
C THR A 190 -62.74 30.05 5.92
N ILE A 191 -62.93 29.82 7.22
CA ILE A 191 -64.24 29.51 7.85
C ILE A 191 -64.92 30.75 8.42
N VAL A 192 -64.18 31.75 8.92
CA VAL A 192 -64.76 32.95 9.55
C VAL A 192 -65.68 33.74 8.61
N PRO A 193 -65.33 34.04 7.34
CA PRO A 193 -66.21 34.81 6.46
C PRO A 193 -67.57 34.13 6.19
N PRO A 194 -67.64 32.82 5.83
CA PRO A 194 -68.91 32.11 5.74
C PRO A 194 -69.73 32.16 7.03
N LEU A 195 -69.08 32.00 8.18
CA LEU A 195 -69.74 31.93 9.49
C LEU A 195 -70.34 33.28 9.90
N VAL A 196 -69.62 34.39 9.63
CA VAL A 196 -70.13 35.76 9.79
C VAL A 196 -71.30 36.04 8.84
N MET A 197 -71.24 35.57 7.59
CA MET A 197 -72.33 35.76 6.63
C MET A 197 -73.60 34.99 7.01
N ILE A 198 -73.47 33.76 7.50
CA ILE A 198 -74.60 32.97 8.00
C ILE A 198 -75.25 33.67 9.20
N LEU A 199 -74.44 34.20 10.12
CA LEU A 199 -74.94 34.95 11.28
C LEU A 199 -75.66 36.23 10.84
N ALA A 200 -75.08 36.99 9.90
CA ALA A 200 -75.68 38.20 9.36
C ALA A 200 -77.01 37.93 8.64
N LEU A 201 -77.12 36.83 7.90
CA LEU A 201 -78.35 36.38 7.26
C LEU A 201 -79.47 36.11 8.29
N VAL A 202 -79.15 35.42 9.39
CA VAL A 202 -80.12 35.10 10.47
C VAL A 202 -80.61 36.38 11.15
N ILE A 203 -79.71 37.31 11.49
CA ILE A 203 -80.07 38.58 12.15
C ILE A 203 -80.96 39.45 11.26
N ILE A 204 -80.59 39.62 9.98
CA ILE A 204 -81.34 40.46 9.04
C ILE A 204 -82.72 39.85 8.75
N SER A 205 -82.82 38.51 8.70
CA SER A 205 -84.08 37.81 8.51
C SER A 205 -85.08 38.03 9.65
N LEU A 206 -84.62 38.30 10.87
CA LEU A 206 -85.47 38.55 12.04
C LEU A 206 -85.92 40.00 12.16
N ILE A 207 -85.09 40.96 11.74
CA ILE A 207 -85.35 42.41 11.92
C ILE A 207 -86.11 43.01 10.73
N GLN A 208 -85.83 42.59 9.48
CA GLN A 208 -86.43 43.22 8.30
C GLN A 208 -86.56 42.23 7.11
N PRO A 209 -87.70 41.50 6.99
CA PRO A 209 -87.87 40.48 5.96
C PRO A 209 -88.24 41.09 4.60
N ARG A 210 -87.26 41.67 3.89
CA ARG A 210 -87.39 42.03 2.47
C ARG A 210 -87.02 40.83 1.60
N GLY A 211 -88.01 40.22 0.93
CA GLY A 211 -87.84 38.97 0.19
C GLY A 211 -86.69 38.95 -0.83
N ILE A 212 -86.44 40.06 -1.54
CA ILE A 212 -85.36 40.16 -2.54
C ILE A 212 -83.97 40.14 -1.88
N PHE A 213 -83.80 40.81 -0.73
CA PHE A 213 -82.52 40.86 -0.03
C PHE A 213 -82.11 39.49 0.55
N ILE A 214 -83.09 38.71 1.02
CA ILE A 214 -82.85 37.35 1.54
C ILE A 214 -82.33 36.42 0.42
N ILE A 215 -82.90 36.50 -0.79
CA ILE A 215 -82.49 35.67 -1.92
C ILE A 215 -81.05 35.99 -2.36
N VAL A 216 -80.68 37.27 -2.44
CA VAL A 216 -79.32 37.69 -2.82
C VAL A 216 -78.29 37.26 -1.77
N MET A 217 -78.59 37.45 -0.48
CA MET A 217 -77.71 37.02 0.62
C MET A 217 -77.56 35.50 0.67
N LEU A 218 -78.63 34.74 0.41
CA LEU A 218 -78.59 33.28 0.32
C LEU A 218 -77.65 32.84 -0.80
N ALA A 219 -77.78 33.43 -1.99
CA ALA A 219 -76.92 33.12 -3.14
C ALA A 219 -75.43 33.45 -2.88
N MET A 220 -75.15 34.58 -2.24
CA MET A 220 -73.78 34.96 -1.83
C MET A 220 -73.22 34.02 -0.74
N THR A 221 -74.05 33.57 0.19
CA THR A 221 -73.62 32.66 1.26
C THR A 221 -73.27 31.29 0.70
N VAL A 222 -74.11 30.75 -0.20
CA VAL A 222 -73.85 29.47 -0.88
C VAL A 222 -72.55 29.52 -1.69
N THR A 223 -72.35 30.56 -2.50
CA THR A 223 -71.11 30.72 -3.29
C THR A 223 -69.87 30.86 -2.40
N THR A 224 -69.96 31.60 -1.29
CA THR A 224 -68.86 31.76 -0.32
C THR A 224 -68.51 30.45 0.37
N VAL A 225 -69.50 29.63 0.75
CA VAL A 225 -69.28 28.30 1.32
C VAL A 225 -68.59 27.37 0.32
N ILE A 226 -69.04 27.34 -0.94
CA ILE A 226 -68.41 26.53 -2.00
C ILE A 226 -66.95 26.97 -2.23
N PHE A 227 -66.70 28.27 -2.29
CA PHE A 227 -65.34 28.81 -2.43
C PHE A 227 -64.46 28.43 -1.24
N SER A 228 -64.99 28.51 -0.01
CA SER A 228 -64.28 28.14 1.22
C SER A 228 -63.87 26.65 1.20
N VAL A 229 -64.80 25.75 0.85
CA VAL A 229 -64.53 24.30 0.78
C VAL A 229 -63.51 23.97 -0.32
N THR A 230 -63.68 24.53 -1.52
CA THR A 230 -62.76 24.29 -2.65
C THR A 230 -61.36 24.85 -2.37
N SER A 231 -61.27 26.03 -1.74
CA SER A 231 -60.02 26.63 -1.28
C SER A 231 -59.33 25.75 -0.23
N TYR A 232 -60.07 25.21 0.73
CA TYR A 232 -59.53 24.29 1.73
C TYR A 232 -58.99 23.01 1.09
N ILE A 233 -59.74 22.35 0.21
CA ILE A 233 -59.27 21.15 -0.51
C ILE A 233 -58.00 21.44 -1.31
N LYS A 234 -57.93 22.60 -1.98
CA LYS A 234 -56.75 23.06 -2.71
C LYS A 234 -55.56 23.27 -1.76
N SER A 235 -55.78 23.88 -0.60
CA SER A 235 -54.73 24.10 0.41
C SER A 235 -54.16 22.79 0.95
N VAL A 236 -55.00 21.78 1.21
CA VAL A 236 -54.57 20.45 1.67
C VAL A 236 -53.78 19.71 0.59
N ARG A 237 -54.24 19.75 -0.67
CA ARG A 237 -53.49 19.15 -1.79
C ARG A 237 -52.14 19.83 -2.00
N LYS A 238 -52.12 21.17 -1.93
CA LYS A 238 -50.89 21.97 -2.05
C LYS A 238 -49.92 21.64 -0.91
N TYR A 239 -50.38 21.61 0.33
CA TYR A 239 -49.56 21.23 1.49
C TYR A 239 -48.91 19.84 1.32
N LYS A 240 -49.69 18.84 0.90
CA LYS A 240 -49.15 17.49 0.63
C LYS A 240 -48.13 17.47 -0.52
N ALA A 241 -48.39 18.22 -1.59
CA ALA A 241 -47.47 18.34 -2.73
C ALA A 241 -46.17 19.05 -2.33
N ASP A 242 -46.27 20.17 -1.61
CA ASP A 242 -45.14 20.95 -1.11
C ASP A 242 -44.29 20.12 -0.13
N MET A 243 -44.92 19.34 0.76
CA MET A 243 -44.21 18.42 1.65
C MET A 243 -43.45 17.33 0.90
N LYS A 244 -44.09 16.68 -0.07
CA LYS A 244 -43.43 15.66 -0.90
C LYS A 244 -42.30 16.26 -1.74
N HIS A 245 -42.49 17.46 -2.27
CA HIS A 245 -41.47 18.15 -3.03
C HIS A 245 -40.27 18.52 -2.17
N ARG A 246 -40.51 19.04 -0.95
CA ARG A 246 -39.46 19.34 0.04
C ARG A 246 -38.63 18.11 0.38
N ASP A 247 -39.29 17.00 0.72
CA ASP A 247 -38.62 15.72 1.06
C ASP A 247 -37.76 15.22 -0.10
N LYS A 248 -38.34 15.17 -1.31
CA LYS A 248 -37.63 14.71 -2.51
C LYS A 248 -36.41 15.58 -2.82
N THR A 249 -36.58 16.90 -2.89
CA THR A 249 -35.51 17.83 -3.24
C THR A 249 -34.39 17.81 -2.20
N PHE A 250 -34.71 17.72 -0.91
CA PHE A 250 -33.69 17.67 0.13
C PHE A 250 -32.94 16.34 0.16
N LYS A 251 -33.63 15.20 -0.03
CA LYS A 251 -32.96 13.90 -0.17
C LYS A 251 -32.04 13.85 -1.40
N GLU A 252 -32.45 14.44 -2.52
CA GLU A 252 -31.59 14.60 -3.69
C GLU A 252 -30.37 15.47 -3.40
N TYR A 253 -30.54 16.55 -2.64
CA TYR A 253 -29.46 17.40 -2.16
C TYR A 253 -28.48 16.62 -1.27
N LEU A 254 -28.98 15.91 -0.25
CA LEU A 254 -28.16 15.08 0.64
C LEU A 254 -27.39 14.03 -0.16
N ARG A 255 -28.03 13.33 -1.11
CA ARG A 255 -27.35 12.35 -1.97
C ARG A 255 -26.19 12.96 -2.75
N ARG A 256 -26.36 14.17 -3.27
CA ARG A 256 -25.27 14.89 -3.96
C ARG A 256 -24.16 15.28 -2.97
N LYS A 257 -24.53 15.76 -1.78
CA LYS A 257 -23.56 16.13 -0.74
C LYS A 257 -22.79 14.93 -0.18
N THR A 258 -23.42 13.78 0.00
CA THR A 258 -22.76 12.52 0.37
C THR A 258 -21.66 12.18 -0.63
N LYS A 259 -21.93 12.29 -1.94
CA LYS A 259 -20.90 12.04 -2.97
C LYS A 259 -19.74 13.03 -2.89
N GLU A 260 -20.06 14.32 -2.74
CA GLU A 260 -19.03 15.35 -2.58
C GLU A 260 -18.14 15.08 -1.36
N LEU A 261 -18.73 14.84 -0.19
CA LEU A 261 -18.00 14.54 1.04
C LEU A 261 -17.19 13.25 0.93
N TYR A 262 -17.75 12.21 0.30
CA TYR A 262 -17.04 10.96 0.03
C TYR A 262 -15.79 11.19 -0.81
N HIS A 263 -15.88 11.96 -1.90
CA HIS A 263 -14.72 12.26 -2.74
C HIS A 263 -13.63 13.00 -1.96
N VAL A 264 -13.99 14.01 -1.16
CA VAL A 264 -13.01 14.76 -0.36
C VAL A 264 -12.38 13.88 0.72
N THR A 265 -13.18 13.01 1.34
CA THR A 265 -12.68 12.03 2.32
C THR A 265 -11.72 11.04 1.67
N GLU A 266 -11.99 10.61 0.43
CA GLU A 266 -11.12 9.71 -0.33
C GLU A 266 -9.81 10.41 -0.76
N GLU A 267 -9.86 11.70 -1.07
CA GLU A 267 -8.66 12.51 -1.32
C GLU A 267 -7.75 12.56 -0.08
N GLN A 268 -8.33 12.75 1.11
CA GLN A 268 -7.59 12.69 2.38
C GLN A 268 -7.00 11.29 2.61
N ARG A 269 -7.80 10.23 2.42
CA ARG A 269 -7.35 8.83 2.54
C ARG A 269 -6.17 8.56 1.62
N HIS A 270 -6.29 8.91 0.35
CA HIS A 270 -5.23 8.74 -0.65
C HIS A 270 -3.98 9.52 -0.25
N ALA A 271 -4.11 10.75 0.25
CA ALA A 271 -2.96 11.51 0.75
C ALA A 271 -2.24 10.80 1.90
N LEU A 272 -2.98 10.26 2.88
CA LEU A 272 -2.40 9.51 4.00
C LEU A 272 -1.74 8.20 3.55
N GLU A 273 -2.44 7.37 2.77
CA GLU A 273 -1.94 6.08 2.29
C GLU A 273 -0.74 6.22 1.35
N TYR A 274 -0.73 7.27 0.51
CA TYR A 274 0.42 7.55 -0.35
C TYR A 274 1.66 7.88 0.47
N HIS A 275 1.57 8.79 1.45
CA HIS A 275 2.72 9.23 2.26
C HIS A 275 3.15 8.24 3.34
N TYR A 276 2.23 7.39 3.79
CA TYR A 276 2.42 6.44 4.87
C TYR A 276 1.94 5.04 4.44
N PRO A 277 2.57 4.46 3.42
CA PRO A 277 2.15 3.17 2.86
C PRO A 277 2.30 2.03 3.87
N ASP A 278 1.68 0.89 3.57
CA ASP A 278 1.87 -0.33 4.35
C ASP A 278 3.20 -1.02 4.01
N VAL A 279 3.51 -2.08 4.74
CA VAL A 279 4.78 -2.81 4.62
C VAL A 279 4.92 -3.48 3.25
N GLU A 280 3.82 -4.01 2.71
CA GLU A 280 3.79 -4.64 1.39
C GLU A 280 4.14 -3.63 0.30
N LYS A 281 3.53 -2.44 0.35
CA LYS A 281 3.77 -1.36 -0.58
C LYS A 281 5.17 -0.78 -0.42
N MET A 282 5.70 -0.69 0.81
CA MET A 282 7.10 -0.34 1.04
C MET A 282 8.05 -1.34 0.38
N ARG A 283 7.77 -2.64 0.49
CA ARG A 283 8.56 -3.69 -0.18
C ARG A 283 8.54 -3.53 -1.70
N GLU A 284 7.37 -3.27 -2.30
CA GLU A 284 7.26 -3.01 -3.74
C GLU A 284 8.11 -1.81 -4.17
N LEU A 285 8.10 -0.71 -3.42
CA LEU A 285 8.90 0.48 -3.72
C LEU A 285 10.41 0.18 -3.70
N ILE A 286 10.87 -0.65 -2.77
CA ILE A 286 12.27 -1.07 -2.64
C ILE A 286 12.67 -1.93 -3.84
N LEU A 287 11.89 -2.97 -4.14
CA LEU A 287 12.19 -3.90 -5.23
C LEU A 287 12.24 -3.21 -6.61
N GLN A 288 11.46 -2.15 -6.79
CA GLN A 288 11.42 -1.37 -8.02
C GLN A 288 12.45 -0.23 -8.08
N VAL A 289 13.27 -0.04 -7.03
CA VAL A 289 14.17 1.11 -6.86
C VAL A 289 13.42 2.42 -7.16
N ASN A 290 12.27 2.58 -6.53
CA ASN A 290 11.33 3.63 -6.89
C ASN A 290 11.90 5.04 -6.58
N ALA A 291 11.54 6.02 -7.42
CA ALA A 291 11.89 7.44 -7.26
C ALA A 291 11.47 8.09 -5.92
N ARG A 292 10.63 7.41 -5.13
CA ARG A 292 10.18 7.82 -3.79
C ARG A 292 11.14 7.47 -2.66
N ILE A 293 12.18 6.68 -2.92
CA ILE A 293 13.22 6.39 -1.93
C ILE A 293 13.91 7.72 -1.54
N TYR A 294 14.14 7.95 -0.25
CA TYR A 294 14.76 9.20 0.25
C TYR A 294 14.02 10.50 -0.12
N GLU A 295 12.70 10.45 -0.36
CA GLU A 295 11.90 11.63 -0.74
C GLU A 295 11.77 12.69 0.39
N LYS A 296 11.92 12.28 1.66
CA LYS A 296 11.76 13.18 2.82
C LYS A 296 13.10 13.83 3.20
N THR A 297 13.07 15.15 3.34
CA THR A 297 14.23 15.97 3.70
C THR A 297 13.90 16.77 4.96
N LEU A 298 14.94 17.27 5.62
CA LEU A 298 14.85 18.03 6.87
C LEU A 298 14.10 19.38 6.74
N TYR A 299 13.80 19.83 5.52
CA TYR A 299 12.98 21.02 5.26
C TYR A 299 11.49 20.70 5.06
N HIS A 300 11.12 19.42 4.93
CA HIS A 300 9.73 19.01 4.79
C HIS A 300 9.03 18.95 6.16
N HIS A 301 7.76 19.34 6.19
CA HIS A 301 6.94 19.36 7.41
C HIS A 301 6.74 17.97 8.02
N ASP A 302 6.82 16.92 7.21
CA ASP A 302 6.66 15.52 7.58
C ASP A 302 8.00 14.78 7.80
N PHE A 303 9.10 15.52 7.97
CA PHE A 303 10.39 14.92 8.33
C PHE A 303 10.27 14.13 9.65
N LEU A 304 10.81 12.91 9.66
CA LEU A 304 10.70 11.95 10.76
C LEU A 304 9.27 11.66 11.23
N HIS A 305 8.29 11.80 10.33
CA HIS A 305 6.95 11.27 10.53
C HIS A 305 6.89 9.83 10.02
N PHE A 306 6.30 8.95 10.81
CA PHE A 306 6.17 7.52 10.52
C PHE A 306 4.75 7.05 10.86
N ARG A 307 4.38 5.90 10.28
CA ARG A 307 3.10 5.21 10.49
C ARG A 307 3.22 4.35 11.73
N ALA A 308 2.42 4.66 12.75
CA ALA A 308 2.36 3.84 13.96
C ALA A 308 1.41 2.64 13.81
N GLY A 309 0.42 2.73 12.92
CA GLY A 309 -0.57 1.69 12.73
C GLY A 309 -1.75 2.17 11.88
N LEU A 310 -2.86 1.44 11.95
CA LEU A 310 -4.14 1.83 11.37
C LEU A 310 -5.11 2.20 12.49
N GLY A 311 -5.93 3.21 12.26
CA GLY A 311 -7.03 3.53 13.15
C GLY A 311 -7.86 4.68 12.62
N ASP A 312 -8.53 5.38 13.53
CA ASP A 312 -9.49 6.42 13.19
C ASP A 312 -8.84 7.80 13.31
N VAL A 313 -8.97 8.61 12.26
CA VAL A 313 -8.40 9.96 12.17
C VAL A 313 -9.52 10.94 11.80
N GLU A 314 -9.54 12.11 12.42
CA GLU A 314 -10.53 13.16 12.10
C GLU A 314 -10.37 13.68 10.66
N THR A 315 -11.45 14.17 10.07
CA THR A 315 -11.36 14.79 8.74
C THR A 315 -10.51 16.06 8.77
N SER A 316 -9.68 16.24 7.75
CA SER A 316 -8.80 17.41 7.62
C SER A 316 -9.55 18.71 7.30
N PHE A 317 -10.82 18.60 6.89
CA PHE A 317 -11.69 19.73 6.56
C PHE A 317 -12.85 19.82 7.56
N GLU A 318 -13.30 21.06 7.79
CA GLU A 318 -14.45 21.33 8.66
C GLU A 318 -15.76 21.19 7.88
N ILE A 319 -16.73 20.48 8.44
CA ILE A 319 -18.09 20.38 7.92
C ILE A 319 -19.02 21.24 8.78
N GLU A 320 -19.41 22.41 8.26
CA GLU A 320 -20.32 23.33 8.93
C GLU A 320 -21.78 22.91 8.72
N PHE A 321 -22.48 22.66 9.83
CA PHE A 321 -23.93 22.50 9.87
C PHE A 321 -24.50 23.46 10.91
N ARG A 322 -25.17 24.53 10.45
CA ARG A 322 -25.77 25.53 11.34
C ARG A 322 -27.11 25.04 11.86
N GLU A 323 -27.07 24.43 13.03
CA GLU A 323 -28.27 24.04 13.76
C GLU A 323 -28.80 25.19 14.61
N GLU A 324 -30.11 25.33 14.71
CA GLU A 324 -30.74 26.26 15.66
C GLU A 324 -30.68 25.63 17.06
N GLU A 325 -30.18 26.36 18.07
CA GLU A 325 -29.95 25.85 19.44
C GLU A 325 -31.20 25.25 20.10
N PHE A 326 -32.39 25.63 19.63
CA PHE A 326 -33.65 25.11 20.13
C PHE A 326 -34.72 25.16 19.03
N THR A 327 -35.24 23.99 18.64
CA THR A 327 -36.41 23.87 17.79
C THR A 327 -37.40 22.92 18.46
N GLN A 328 -38.66 23.35 18.65
CA GLN A 328 -39.71 22.53 19.25
C GLN A 328 -40.19 21.39 18.34
N ASP A 329 -40.04 21.55 17.02
CA ASP A 329 -40.49 20.59 16.01
C ASP A 329 -39.33 19.68 15.59
N LYS A 330 -39.50 18.36 15.77
CA LYS A 330 -38.58 17.35 15.21
C LYS A 330 -38.81 17.22 13.70
N ASP A 331 -37.73 17.26 12.93
CA ASP A 331 -37.77 17.10 11.49
C ASP A 331 -36.81 16.00 11.04
N GLU A 332 -37.36 14.93 10.46
CA GLU A 332 -36.60 13.77 9.98
C GLU A 332 -35.53 14.15 8.94
N LEU A 333 -35.72 15.24 8.19
CA LEU A 333 -34.73 15.70 7.22
C LEU A 333 -33.51 16.33 7.92
N VAL A 334 -33.71 17.00 9.05
CA VAL A 334 -32.61 17.55 9.86
C VAL A 334 -31.85 16.40 10.50
N ASP A 335 -32.55 15.40 11.03
CA ASP A 335 -31.93 14.19 11.59
C ASP A 335 -31.05 13.48 10.54
N ALA A 336 -31.56 13.30 9.31
CA ALA A 336 -30.79 12.72 8.21
C ALA A 336 -29.54 13.54 7.82
N ALA A 337 -29.58 14.87 7.98
CA ALA A 337 -28.43 15.73 7.75
C ALA A 337 -27.38 15.60 8.88
N ARG A 338 -27.82 15.43 10.14
CA ARG A 338 -26.92 15.16 11.28
C ARG A 338 -26.27 13.77 11.17
N ASP A 339 -27.03 12.76 10.76
CA ASP A 339 -26.49 11.43 10.52
C ASP A 339 -25.40 11.49 9.43
N LEU A 340 -25.64 12.24 8.36
CA LEU A 340 -24.65 12.47 7.32
C LEU A 340 -23.40 13.17 7.86
N LEU A 341 -23.55 14.20 8.69
CA LEU A 341 -22.42 14.89 9.33
C LEU A 341 -21.58 13.90 10.14
N SER A 342 -22.20 13.16 11.07
CA SER A 342 -21.51 12.20 11.94
C SER A 342 -20.76 11.10 11.18
N HIS A 343 -21.26 10.71 10.00
CA HIS A 343 -20.62 9.71 9.16
C HIS A 343 -19.29 10.20 8.56
N PHE A 344 -19.16 11.52 8.34
CA PHE A 344 -18.02 12.15 7.69
C PHE A 344 -17.19 13.01 8.67
N GLU A 345 -17.34 12.85 9.99
CA GLU A 345 -16.47 13.51 10.98
C GLU A 345 -15.08 12.88 11.08
N GLY A 346 -14.95 11.60 10.69
CA GLY A 346 -13.68 10.88 10.77
C GLY A 346 -13.54 9.76 9.74
N LEU A 347 -12.30 9.49 9.39
CA LEU A 347 -11.90 8.39 8.53
C LEU A 347 -11.55 7.18 9.39
N LYS A 348 -12.09 6.03 9.01
CA LYS A 348 -11.77 4.75 9.63
C LYS A 348 -10.66 4.03 8.89
N ASN A 349 -9.88 3.25 9.63
CA ASN A 349 -8.85 2.36 9.09
C ASN A 349 -7.89 3.08 8.14
N VAL A 350 -7.32 4.21 8.59
CA VAL A 350 -6.29 4.97 7.87
C VAL A 350 -4.98 4.98 8.67
N PRO A 351 -3.82 5.24 8.01
CA PRO A 351 -2.54 5.36 8.69
C PRO A 351 -2.56 6.41 9.80
N ILE A 352 -2.28 5.99 11.04
CA ILE A 352 -2.02 6.91 12.15
C ILE A 352 -0.56 7.33 12.10
N VAL A 353 -0.32 8.63 12.08
CA VAL A 353 1.01 9.22 11.90
C VAL A 353 1.52 9.80 13.21
N THR A 354 2.76 9.50 13.56
CA THR A 354 3.47 10.08 14.71
C THR A 354 4.81 10.65 14.26
N SER A 355 5.34 11.62 15.01
CA SER A 355 6.60 12.30 14.69
C SER A 355 7.64 12.08 15.77
N LEU A 356 8.86 11.69 15.37
CA LEU A 356 10.02 11.58 16.26
C LEU A 356 10.61 12.96 16.61
N MET A 357 10.20 14.02 15.91
CA MET A 357 10.64 15.40 16.19
C MET A 357 10.03 15.96 17.48
N LYS A 358 8.88 15.44 17.92
CA LYS A 358 8.11 15.99 19.05
C LYS A 358 8.60 15.52 20.42
N GLY A 359 9.52 14.56 20.47
CA GLY A 359 10.07 14.03 21.71
C GLY A 359 10.39 12.54 21.63
N PRO A 360 10.83 11.94 22.75
CA PRO A 360 11.08 10.51 22.82
C PRO A 360 9.79 9.70 22.65
N VAL A 361 9.88 8.58 21.94
CA VAL A 361 8.78 7.64 21.73
C VAL A 361 9.13 6.31 22.40
N GLY A 362 8.22 5.80 23.22
CA GLY A 362 8.37 4.52 23.92
C GLY A 362 7.29 3.53 23.50
N TYR A 363 7.69 2.29 23.23
CA TYR A 363 6.78 1.16 23.02
C TYR A 363 6.68 0.35 24.31
N ILE A 364 5.45 -0.01 24.70
CA ILE A 364 5.16 -0.79 25.91
C ILE A 364 4.39 -2.03 25.47
N GLY A 365 4.88 -3.21 25.83
CA GLY A 365 4.25 -4.47 25.46
C GLY A 365 5.18 -5.66 25.63
N GLN A 366 4.79 -6.80 25.05
CA GLN A 366 5.64 -7.98 24.98
C GLN A 366 6.89 -7.68 24.16
N ARG A 367 8.07 -8.14 24.63
CA ARG A 367 9.37 -7.77 24.05
C ARG A 367 9.47 -8.09 22.56
N GLU A 368 8.91 -9.22 22.13
CA GLU A 368 8.92 -9.63 20.71
C GLU A 368 8.15 -8.66 19.82
N LEU A 369 6.93 -8.29 20.22
CA LEU A 369 6.11 -7.31 19.50
C LEU A 369 6.76 -5.93 19.47
N VAL A 370 7.40 -5.52 20.59
CA VAL A 370 8.12 -4.25 20.66
C VAL A 370 9.28 -4.23 19.66
N ILE A 371 10.06 -5.31 19.59
CA ILE A 371 11.17 -5.40 18.63
C ILE A 371 10.63 -5.32 17.20
N GLU A 372 9.57 -6.06 16.88
CA GLU A 372 8.94 -6.01 15.55
C GLU A 372 8.50 -4.58 15.17
N GLN A 373 7.82 -3.87 16.08
CA GLN A 373 7.41 -2.48 15.83
C GLN A 373 8.60 -1.53 15.64
N LEU A 374 9.69 -1.72 16.38
CA LEU A 374 10.91 -0.94 16.19
C LEU A 374 11.57 -1.23 14.83
N GLN A 375 11.60 -2.49 14.41
CA GLN A 375 12.12 -2.88 13.09
C GLN A 375 11.29 -2.28 11.96
N LEU A 376 9.96 -2.26 12.09
CA LEU A 376 9.04 -1.61 11.14
C LEU A 376 9.27 -0.10 11.08
N LEU A 377 9.38 0.56 12.23
CA LEU A 377 9.68 1.99 12.31
C LEU A 377 11.00 2.31 11.61
N MET A 378 12.06 1.54 11.90
CA MET A 378 13.38 1.77 11.30
C MET A 378 13.37 1.55 9.79
N THR A 379 12.66 0.53 9.31
CA THR A 379 12.49 0.25 7.87
C THR A 379 11.74 1.39 7.17
N GLN A 380 10.67 1.90 7.78
CA GLN A 380 9.93 3.02 7.20
C GLN A 380 10.78 4.31 7.18
N VAL A 381 11.50 4.59 8.26
CA VAL A 381 12.35 5.78 8.34
C VAL A 381 13.50 5.68 7.34
N SER A 382 14.15 4.51 7.21
CA SER A 382 15.27 4.30 6.29
C SER A 382 14.84 4.39 4.84
N LEU A 383 13.64 3.94 4.49
CA LEU A 383 13.13 4.01 3.13
C LEU A 383 12.94 5.47 2.66
N PHE A 384 12.31 6.30 3.49
CA PHE A 384 11.92 7.66 3.10
C PHE A 384 12.96 8.73 3.41
N HIS A 385 13.93 8.48 4.28
CA HIS A 385 14.98 9.44 4.65
C HIS A 385 16.34 8.92 4.25
N SER A 386 17.18 9.76 3.69
CA SER A 386 18.55 9.36 3.33
C SER A 386 19.41 9.12 4.56
N TYR A 387 20.37 8.21 4.43
CA TYR A 387 21.40 7.93 5.42
C TYR A 387 22.34 9.12 5.70
N HIS A 388 22.36 10.13 4.83
CA HIS A 388 23.03 11.42 5.08
C HIS A 388 22.22 12.33 6.03
N ASP A 389 20.90 12.18 6.05
CA ASP A 389 19.99 13.00 6.84
C ASP A 389 19.69 12.35 8.20
N VAL A 390 19.66 11.01 8.25
CA VAL A 390 19.31 10.21 9.44
C VAL A 390 20.29 9.04 9.61
N GLN A 391 20.80 8.88 10.83
CA GLN A 391 21.64 7.75 11.23
C GLN A 391 21.01 7.01 12.40
N PHE A 392 21.22 5.69 12.46
CA PHE A 392 20.67 4.82 13.49
C PHE A 392 21.77 4.37 14.45
N ILE A 393 21.50 4.56 15.74
CA ILE A 393 22.27 3.97 16.83
C ILE A 393 21.31 3.08 17.60
N THR A 394 21.61 1.79 17.64
CA THR A 394 20.74 0.75 18.21
C THR A 394 21.46 0.09 19.37
N ILE A 395 20.81 0.13 20.52
CA ILE A 395 21.33 -0.39 21.78
C ILE A 395 20.43 -1.55 22.18
N PHE A 396 20.99 -2.75 22.30
CA PHE A 396 20.25 -3.97 22.64
C PHE A 396 21.15 -4.97 23.37
N PRO A 397 20.60 -5.88 24.18
CA PRO A 397 21.38 -6.92 24.84
C PRO A 397 21.88 -7.98 23.83
N GLU A 398 23.00 -8.64 24.14
CA GLU A 398 23.69 -9.53 23.18
C GLU A 398 22.84 -10.72 22.69
N ASP A 399 21.91 -11.21 23.51
CA ASP A 399 20.96 -12.27 23.17
C ASP A 399 19.99 -11.87 22.05
N GLU A 400 19.74 -10.58 21.86
CA GLU A 400 18.88 -10.05 20.80
C GLU A 400 19.63 -9.78 19.49
N LYS A 401 20.95 -10.01 19.44
CA LYS A 401 21.77 -9.71 18.26
C LYS A 401 21.23 -10.31 16.97
N SER A 402 20.80 -11.57 17.00
CA SER A 402 20.21 -12.24 15.82
C SER A 402 18.98 -11.51 15.27
N LYS A 403 18.20 -10.84 16.11
CA LYS A 403 17.02 -10.05 15.71
C LYS A 403 17.39 -8.72 15.06
N TRP A 404 18.61 -8.22 15.26
CA TRP A 404 19.09 -6.92 14.74
C TRP A 404 20.12 -7.05 13.61
N ASP A 405 20.59 -8.26 13.35
CA ASP A 405 21.67 -8.57 12.39
C ASP A 405 21.39 -8.06 10.96
N TRP A 406 20.12 -8.06 10.54
CA TRP A 406 19.68 -7.57 9.23
C TRP A 406 19.94 -6.07 9.03
N MET A 407 20.02 -5.27 10.09
CA MET A 407 20.29 -3.84 9.95
C MET A 407 21.70 -3.52 9.47
N ARG A 408 22.63 -4.50 9.49
CA ARG A 408 23.98 -4.32 8.93
C ARG A 408 23.95 -3.97 7.44
N TRP A 409 22.89 -4.34 6.73
CA TRP A 409 22.71 -4.01 5.33
C TRP A 409 22.27 -2.55 5.11
N PHE A 410 21.78 -1.86 6.15
CA PHE A 410 21.35 -0.47 6.01
C PHE A 410 22.55 0.49 6.11
N PRO A 411 22.68 1.45 5.16
CA PRO A 411 23.71 2.48 5.25
C PRO A 411 23.48 3.40 6.46
N HIS A 412 22.23 3.56 6.91
CA HIS A 412 21.86 4.34 8.11
C HIS A 412 22.50 3.81 9.39
N ALA A 413 22.82 2.51 9.45
CA ALA A 413 23.48 1.90 10.60
C ALA A 413 25.00 2.16 10.62
N SER A 414 25.55 2.95 9.69
CA SER A 414 26.95 3.37 9.68
C SER A 414 27.08 4.84 10.08
N LEU A 415 27.89 5.12 11.10
CA LEU A 415 28.22 6.48 11.51
C LEU A 415 29.30 7.03 10.57
N GLN A 416 28.89 7.88 9.63
CA GLN A 416 29.76 8.36 8.53
C GLN A 416 31.05 9.03 9.01
N ASP A 417 30.96 9.85 10.07
CA ASP A 417 32.11 10.61 10.57
C ASP A 417 33.23 9.73 11.15
N LEU A 418 32.89 8.50 11.54
CA LEU A 418 33.76 7.64 12.34
C LEU A 418 33.98 6.25 11.72
N ASN A 419 33.24 5.93 10.64
CA ASN A 419 33.25 4.63 9.97
C ASN A 419 33.02 3.45 10.92
N VAL A 420 32.17 3.65 11.93
CA VAL A 420 31.78 2.63 12.92
C VAL A 420 30.29 2.31 12.74
N ARG A 421 29.92 1.04 12.89
CA ARG A 421 28.52 0.63 12.89
C ARG A 421 27.84 1.03 14.19
N GLY A 422 26.63 1.60 14.11
CA GLY A 422 25.83 2.06 15.24
C GLY A 422 25.18 0.95 16.06
N PHE A 423 25.84 -0.19 16.27
CA PHE A 423 25.33 -1.29 17.10
C PHE A 423 26.05 -1.32 18.44
N VAL A 424 25.29 -1.27 19.53
CA VAL A 424 25.81 -1.34 20.90
C VAL A 424 25.18 -2.54 21.60
N TYR A 425 25.95 -3.62 21.70
CA TYR A 425 25.51 -4.87 22.35
C TYR A 425 26.56 -5.51 23.28
N HIS A 426 27.81 -5.05 23.22
CA HIS A 426 28.89 -5.49 24.11
C HIS A 426 29.74 -4.29 24.57
N GLU A 427 30.42 -4.39 25.71
CA GLU A 427 31.19 -3.28 26.32
C GLU A 427 32.13 -2.54 25.36
N ARG A 428 32.85 -3.26 24.50
CA ARG A 428 33.75 -2.65 23.51
C ARG A 428 33.00 -1.77 22.50
N SER A 429 31.86 -2.25 21.99
CA SER A 429 31.02 -1.49 21.07
C SER A 429 30.36 -0.29 21.73
N ARG A 430 30.00 -0.41 23.01
CA ARG A 430 29.46 0.69 23.82
C ARG A 430 30.44 1.85 23.89
N ASP A 431 31.68 1.59 24.29
CA ASP A 431 32.64 2.66 24.49
C ASP A 431 33.02 3.34 23.16
N GLN A 432 33.14 2.58 22.07
CA GLN A 432 33.40 3.13 20.73
C GLN A 432 32.22 4.00 20.24
N VAL A 433 31.01 3.46 20.22
CA VAL A 433 29.84 4.14 19.63
C VAL A 433 29.35 5.28 20.51
N LEU A 434 29.23 5.10 21.83
CA LEU A 434 28.70 6.15 22.71
C LEU A 434 29.67 7.30 22.88
N HIS A 435 30.99 7.05 22.91
CA HIS A 435 31.98 8.13 22.92
C HIS A 435 31.87 8.99 21.66
N SER A 436 31.72 8.31 20.52
CA SER A 436 31.57 8.96 19.23
C SER A 436 30.28 9.78 19.11
N MET A 437 29.15 9.24 19.61
CA MET A 437 27.89 9.95 19.72
C MET A 437 28.01 11.18 20.62
N TYR A 438 28.70 11.04 21.76
CA TYR A 438 28.91 12.15 22.68
C TYR A 438 29.71 13.29 22.04
N GLN A 439 30.74 12.96 21.24
CA GLN A 439 31.51 13.95 20.49
C GLN A 439 30.61 14.72 19.49
N VAL A 440 29.82 14.01 18.69
CA VAL A 440 28.88 14.62 17.73
C VAL A 440 27.87 15.52 18.44
N LEU A 441 27.31 15.08 19.58
CA LEU A 441 26.38 15.88 20.37
C LEU A 441 27.05 17.13 20.97
N LYS A 442 28.30 17.01 21.41
CA LYS A 442 29.09 18.15 21.95
C LYS A 442 29.36 19.19 20.86
N GLU A 443 29.80 18.76 19.68
CA GLU A 443 30.02 19.64 18.52
C GLU A 443 28.72 20.35 18.11
N ARG A 444 27.60 19.62 18.04
CA ARG A 444 26.28 20.22 17.75
C ARG A 444 25.86 21.24 18.80
N LYS A 445 26.07 20.95 20.09
CA LYS A 445 25.78 21.89 21.18
C LYS A 445 26.63 23.15 21.09
N GLN A 446 27.91 23.00 20.75
CA GLN A 446 28.81 24.13 20.56
C GLN A 446 28.36 25.01 19.39
N LEU A 447 28.03 24.42 18.24
CA LEU A 447 27.50 25.13 17.08
C LEU A 447 26.20 25.87 17.40
N LEU A 448 25.28 25.26 18.16
CA LEU A 448 24.06 25.93 18.61
C LEU A 448 24.33 27.10 19.54
N THR A 449 25.35 27.01 20.40
CA THR A 449 25.73 28.08 21.32
C THR A 449 26.39 29.25 20.57
N GLU A 450 27.25 28.95 19.59
CA GLU A 450 27.90 29.95 18.72
C GLU A 450 26.89 30.63 17.79
N LYS A 451 25.95 29.86 17.22
CA LYS A 451 24.88 30.37 16.35
C LYS A 451 23.66 30.90 17.09
N ALA A 452 23.54 30.82 18.41
CA ALA A 452 22.47 31.54 19.12
C ALA A 452 22.51 33.07 18.87
N ASN A 453 23.66 33.58 18.40
CA ASN A 453 23.84 34.96 17.95
C ASN A 453 23.47 35.21 16.47
N SER A 454 23.03 34.19 15.71
CA SER A 454 22.66 34.25 14.29
C SER A 454 21.38 33.45 14.03
N ASN A 455 20.38 34.04 13.36
CA ASN A 455 18.99 33.58 13.26
C ASN A 455 18.71 32.21 12.55
N GLU A 456 19.68 31.32 12.40
CA GLU A 456 19.48 30.01 11.75
C GLU A 456 19.15 28.89 12.76
N LYS A 457 17.91 28.38 12.73
CA LYS A 457 17.52 27.19 13.50
C LYS A 457 17.92 25.91 12.76
N ARG A 458 18.70 25.05 13.40
CA ARG A 458 18.90 23.64 13.00
C ARG A 458 18.20 22.71 13.97
N PHE A 459 17.55 21.67 13.46
CA PHE A 459 16.86 20.65 14.25
C PHE A 459 17.76 19.43 14.44
N TYR A 460 17.92 18.98 15.68
CA TYR A 460 18.64 17.76 16.02
C TYR A 460 17.74 16.88 16.89
N THR A 461 17.39 15.70 16.40
CA THR A 461 16.64 14.70 17.16
C THR A 461 17.60 13.61 17.58
N SER A 462 17.66 13.33 18.88
CA SER A 462 18.39 12.19 19.43
C SER A 462 17.36 11.25 20.03
N LEU A 463 17.25 10.05 19.46
CA LEU A 463 16.43 9.00 20.03
C LEU A 463 17.32 8.22 21.01
N CYS A 464 17.16 8.47 22.31
CA CYS A 464 17.74 7.65 23.36
C CYS A 464 16.60 6.86 23.98
N ASN A 465 16.54 5.55 23.74
CA ASN A 465 15.77 4.65 24.58
C ASN A 465 16.75 3.87 25.46
N PHE A 466 17.03 4.42 26.63
CA PHE A 466 17.52 3.65 27.76
C PHE A 466 16.29 3.11 28.47
N ASN A 467 16.07 1.80 28.44
CA ASN A 467 15.34 1.13 29.50
C ASN A 467 16.01 -0.21 29.78
N HIS A 468 16.37 -0.34 31.05
CA HIS A 468 16.95 -1.51 31.72
C HIS A 468 16.04 -2.72 31.71
#